data_AF-A0A819APD4-F1
#
_entry.id   AF-A0A819APD4-F1
#
_cell.length_a   1.000
_cell.length_b   1.000
_cell.length_c   1.000
_cell.angle_alpha   90.00
_cell.angle_beta   90.00
_cell.angle_gamma   90.00
#
_symmetry.space_group_name_H-M   'P 1'
#
loop_
_entity.id
_entity.type
_entity.pdbx_description
1 polymer ?
#
loop_
_entity_poly.entity_id
_entity_poly.type
_entity_poly.pdbx_seq_one_letter_code
_entity_poly.pdbx_strand_id
1 'polypeptide(L)'
;MGKNLSKHPTLSSKEVQGYSQMTRLQPYVIQQIYEAFMDRVGKSGRMKINDFKLVYLETNPYANAYNLDMDAERFLFWPFYHYS
;
A
#
# COMPACT_ATOMS: atom_id res chain seq x y z
N MET A 1 -6.03 0.36 25.69
CA MET A 1 -6.70 -0.43 24.63
C MET A 1 -5.72 -0.63 23.48
N GLY A 2 -4.93 -1.72 23.50
CA GLY A 2 -4.06 -2.06 22.38
C GLY A 2 -4.89 -2.75 21.30
N LYS A 3 -5.22 -2.04 20.22
CA LYS A 3 -5.86 -2.66 19.06
C LYS A 3 -4.92 -3.75 18.53
N ASN A 4 -5.47 -4.95 18.41
CA ASN A 4 -4.83 -6.15 17.85
C ASN A 4 -3.95 -5.79 16.65
N LEU A 5 -2.65 -6.04 16.77
CA LEU A 5 -1.68 -5.92 15.68
C LEU A 5 -2.05 -6.98 14.62
N SER A 6 -2.53 -6.49 13.49
CA SER A 6 -2.46 -7.07 12.14
C SER A 6 -2.81 -8.57 12.01
N LYS A 7 -4.08 -8.87 11.68
CA LYS A 7 -4.50 -10.21 11.19
C LYS A 7 -4.14 -10.47 9.72
N HIS A 8 -3.46 -9.53 9.08
CA HIS A 8 -3.13 -9.57 7.67
C HIS A 8 -1.64 -9.93 7.50
N PRO A 9 -1.28 -10.67 6.43
CA PRO A 9 0.12 -10.84 6.07
C PRO A 9 0.78 -9.45 5.96
N THR A 10 2.04 -9.33 6.35
CA THR A 10 2.84 -8.10 6.22
C THR A 10 3.74 -8.20 5.00
N LEU A 11 4.09 -7.06 4.38
CA LEU A 11 5.07 -7.05 3.30
C LEU A 11 6.44 -7.53 3.81
N SER A 12 7.16 -8.29 2.98
CA SER A 12 8.55 -8.62 3.25
C SER A 12 9.44 -7.37 3.12
N SER A 13 10.60 -7.39 3.78
CA SER A 13 11.56 -6.27 3.71
C SER A 13 11.97 -5.94 2.26
N LYS A 14 12.02 -6.93 1.37
CA LYS A 14 12.33 -6.74 -0.06
C LYS A 14 11.21 -5.99 -0.79
N GLU A 15 9.95 -6.33 -0.53
CA GLU A 15 8.80 -5.64 -1.12
C GLU A 15 8.74 -4.19 -0.64
N VAL A 16 8.91 -3.97 0.67
CA VAL A 16 8.93 -2.62 1.25
C VAL A 16 10.05 -1.77 0.63
N GLN A 17 11.25 -2.33 0.44
CA GLN A 17 12.34 -1.61 -0.24
C GLN A 17 12.03 -1.30 -1.70
N GLY A 18 11.41 -2.23 -2.44
CA GLY A 18 10.97 -1.99 -3.82
C GLY A 18 9.99 -0.83 -3.93
N TYR A 19 8.94 -0.83 -3.11
CA TYR A 19 7.98 0.28 -3.07
C TYR A 19 8.64 1.60 -2.65
N SER A 20 9.59 1.56 -1.71
CA SER A 20 10.30 2.75 -1.24
C SER A 20 11.13 3.39 -2.34
N GLN A 21 11.85 2.60 -3.14
CA GLN A 21 12.62 3.11 -4.28
C GLN A 21 11.71 3.71 -5.36
N MET A 22 10.56 3.10 -5.61
CA MET A 22 9.63 3.54 -6.64
C MET A 22 8.85 4.80 -6.25
N THR A 23 8.32 4.85 -5.03
CA THR A 23 7.44 5.95 -4.59
C THR A 23 8.18 7.02 -3.80
N ARG A 24 9.46 6.78 -3.48
CA ARG A 24 10.28 7.59 -2.57
C ARG A 24 9.67 7.72 -1.16
N LEU A 25 8.68 6.89 -0.83
CA LEU A 25 8.08 6.84 0.50
C LEU A 25 9.01 6.13 1.47
N GLN A 26 8.91 6.52 2.74
CA GLN A 26 9.61 5.81 3.80
C GLN A 26 9.01 4.41 4.00
N PRO A 27 9.83 3.39 4.34
CA PRO A 27 9.38 2.01 4.58
C PRO A 27 8.15 1.87 5.48
N TYR A 28 8.06 2.66 6.55
CA TYR A 28 6.93 2.57 7.48
C TYR A 28 5.60 3.06 6.87
N VAL A 29 5.64 4.04 5.96
CA VAL A 29 4.46 4.58 5.27
C VAL A 29 3.88 3.50 4.33
N ILE A 30 4.77 2.78 3.65
CA ILE A 30 4.39 1.67 2.75
C ILE A 30 3.68 0.56 3.53
N GLN A 31 4.19 0.23 4.71
CA GLN A 31 3.57 -0.77 5.59
C GLN A 31 2.16 -0.33 6.02
N GLN A 32 1.99 0.95 6.38
CA GLN A 32 0.68 1.50 6.77
C GLN A 32 -0.32 1.53 5.60
N ILE A 33 0.11 1.94 4.40
CA ILE A 33 -0.71 1.88 3.18
C ILE A 33 -1.19 0.45 2.93
N TYR A 34 -0.28 -0.53 3.05
CA TYR A 34 -0.60 -1.93 2.80
C TYR A 34 -1.55 -2.51 3.84
N GLU A 35 -1.37 -2.20 5.12
CA GLU A 35 -2.30 -2.62 6.18
C GLU A 35 -3.70 -2.06 5.95
N ALA A 36 -3.82 -0.76 5.65
CA ALA A 36 -5.09 -0.13 5.35
C ALA A 36 -5.74 -0.67 4.06
N PHE A 37 -4.94 -1.05 3.07
CA PHE A 37 -5.42 -1.76 1.88
C PHE A 37 -6.01 -3.12 2.25
N MET A 38 -5.25 -3.93 3.01
CA MET A 38 -5.66 -5.29 3.41
C MET A 38 -6.92 -5.28 4.28
N ASP A 39 -7.06 -4.28 5.17
CA ASP A 39 -8.28 -4.07 5.96
C ASP A 39 -9.51 -3.85 5.08
N ARG A 40 -9.36 -3.16 3.93
CA ARG A 40 -10.46 -2.86 3.01
C ARG A 40 -10.77 -3.97 2.01
N VAL A 41 -9.76 -4.67 1.48
CA VAL A 41 -9.98 -5.75 0.50
C VAL A 41 -10.33 -7.08 1.15
N GLY A 42 -10.01 -7.25 2.43
CA GLY A 42 -10.19 -8.49 3.17
C GLY A 42 -9.55 -9.68 2.47
N LYS A 43 -10.32 -10.75 2.21
CA LYS A 43 -9.84 -11.98 1.56
C LYS A 43 -9.72 -11.90 0.04
N SER A 44 -10.30 -10.87 -0.59
CA SER A 44 -10.33 -10.78 -2.05
C SER A 44 -8.97 -10.38 -2.65
N GLY A 45 -8.14 -9.67 -1.87
CA GLY A 45 -6.85 -9.15 -2.31
C GLY A 45 -6.93 -8.17 -3.47
N ARG A 46 -8.13 -7.69 -3.85
CA ARG A 46 -8.36 -6.87 -5.04
C ARG A 46 -9.14 -5.61 -4.68
N MET A 47 -8.69 -4.47 -5.21
CA MET A 47 -9.30 -3.16 -5.04
C MET A 47 -9.29 -2.43 -6.38
N LYS A 48 -10.28 -1.57 -6.63
CA LYS A 48 -10.22 -0.66 -7.78
C LYS A 48 -9.19 0.44 -7.53
N ILE A 49 -8.55 0.91 -8.59
CA ILE A 49 -7.54 1.99 -8.54
C ILE A 49 -8.02 3.23 -7.78
N ASN A 50 -9.28 3.66 -7.97
CA ASN A 50 -9.82 4.84 -7.28
C ASN A 50 -9.99 4.60 -5.77
N ASP A 51 -10.39 3.40 -5.36
CA ASP A 51 -10.51 3.05 -3.94
C ASP A 51 -9.13 2.98 -3.28
N PHE A 52 -8.11 2.53 -4.03
CA PHE A 52 -6.72 2.52 -3.57
C PHE A 52 -6.16 3.94 -3.38
N LYS A 53 -6.45 4.86 -4.29
CA LYS A 53 -6.07 6.27 -4.14
C LYS A 53 -6.62 6.88 -2.85
N LEU A 54 -7.84 6.51 -2.45
CA LEU A 54 -8.42 6.95 -1.17
C LEU A 54 -7.63 6.38 0.03
N VAL A 55 -7.29 5.09 0.02
CA VAL A 55 -6.42 4.48 1.06
C VAL A 55 -5.09 5.23 1.16
N TYR A 56 -4.47 5.48 0.01
CA TYR A 56 -3.19 6.15 -0.08
C TYR A 56 -3.25 7.59 0.48
N LEU A 57 -4.29 8.36 0.12
CA LEU A 57 -4.51 9.70 0.67
C LEU A 57 -4.74 9.70 2.19
N GLU A 58 -5.48 8.72 2.71
CA GLU A 58 -5.80 8.64 4.14
C GLU A 58 -4.60 8.23 5.01
N THR A 59 -3.67 7.45 4.45
CA THR A 59 -2.51 6.89 5.19
C THR A 59 -1.23 7.69 4.99
N ASN A 60 -1.11 8.45 3.91
CA ASN A 60 0.04 9.29 3.63
C ASN A 60 -0.36 10.78 3.68
N PRO A 61 -0.20 11.46 4.83
CA PRO A 61 -0.54 12.89 4.96
C PRO A 61 0.36 13.81 4.11
N TYR A 62 1.45 13.26 3.55
CA TYR A 62 2.34 13.95 2.61
C TYR A 62 2.06 13.59 1.16
N ALA A 63 0.97 12.86 0.87
CA ALA A 63 0.53 12.55 -0.48
C ALA A 63 0.24 13.85 -1.22
N ASN A 64 1.18 14.23 -2.08
CA ASN A 64 0.99 15.37 -2.95
C ASN A 64 0.12 14.90 -4.12
N ALA A 65 -0.99 15.59 -4.38
CA ALA A 65 -1.95 15.22 -5.43
C ALA A 65 -1.30 14.98 -6.80
N TYR A 66 -0.16 15.64 -7.05
CA TYR A 66 0.65 15.50 -8.27
C TYR A 66 1.30 14.11 -8.48
N ASN A 67 1.64 13.38 -7.40
CA ASN A 67 2.26 12.06 -7.51
C ASN A 67 1.27 10.91 -7.22
N LEU A 68 0.03 11.25 -6.83
CA LEU A 68 -0.96 10.31 -6.34
C LEU A 68 -1.30 9.22 -7.36
N ASP A 69 -1.50 9.62 -8.62
CA ASP A 69 -1.83 8.67 -9.68
C ASP A 69 -0.65 7.74 -9.98
N MET A 70 0.57 8.29 -10.03
CA MET A 70 1.78 7.55 -10.34
C MET A 70 2.17 6.58 -9.22
N ASP A 71 2.05 6.99 -7.95
CA ASP A 71 2.34 6.14 -6.81
C ASP A 71 1.27 5.06 -6.61
N ALA A 72 -0.01 5.40 -6.82
CA ALA A 72 -1.12 4.45 -6.72
C ALA A 72 -1.04 3.36 -7.79
N GLU A 73 -0.69 3.72 -9.03
CA GLU A 73 -0.44 2.74 -10.08
C GLU A 73 0.72 1.80 -9.71
N ARG A 74 1.86 2.35 -9.24
CA ARG A 74 3.04 1.56 -8.84
C ARG A 74 2.72 0.55 -7.73
N PHE A 75 1.89 0.94 -6.77
CA PHE A 75 1.44 0.03 -5.70
C PHE A 75 0.54 -1.10 -6.20
N LEU A 76 -0.32 -0.85 -7.18
CA LEU A 76 -1.24 -1.86 -7.70
C LEU A 76 -0.61 -2.82 -8.71
N PHE A 77 0.48 -2.44 -9.39
CA PHE A 77 1.13 -3.32 -10.38
C PHE A 77 2.10 -4.35 -9.77
N TRP A 78 2.67 -4.11 -8.57
CA TRP A 78 3.74 -4.95 -8.01
C TRP A 78 3.28 -6.26 -7.32
N PRO A 79 2.15 -6.35 -6.59
CA PRO A 79 1.77 -7.61 -5.95
C PRO A 79 1.21 -8.66 -6.93
N PHE A 80 1.05 -8.33 -8.22
CA PHE A 80 0.57 -9.26 -9.25
C PHE A 80 1.67 -9.78 -10.19
N TYR A 81 2.90 -9.23 -10.15
CA TYR A 81 4.00 -9.64 -11.04
C TYR A 81 4.99 -10.64 -10.43
N HIS A 82 4.74 -11.12 -9.20
CA HIS A 82 5.54 -12.17 -8.55
C HIS A 82 4.82 -13.52 -8.40
N TYR A 83 3.67 -13.70 -9.07
CA TYR A 83 2.98 -14.99 -9.21
C TYR A 83 2.94 -15.46 -10.68
N SER A 84 4.10 -15.49 -11.32
CA SER A 84 4.37 -16.22 -12.57
C SER A 84 5.64 -17.04 -12.42
#